data_AF-A0A7C7GRU4-F1
#
_entry.id   AF-A0A7C7GRU4-F1
#
_cell.length_a   1.000
_cell.length_b   1.000
_cell.length_c   1.000
_cell.angle_alpha   90.00
_cell.angle_beta   90.00
_cell.angle_gamma   90.00
#
_symmetry.space_group_name_H-M   'P 1'
#
loop_
_entity.id
_entity.type
_entity.pdbx_description
1 polymer ?
#
loop_
_entity_poly.entity_id
_entity_poly.type
_entity_poly.pdbx_seq_one_letter_code
_entity_poly.pdbx_strand_id
1 'polypeptide(L)'
;MTSKQSPQIILPHLNWSLARLKEAIEKEDTDYYRGAALQRFSLTYEVTLKAIRAFAEQEGKIFSSDESCFQWIEEKKWSKKKSDWITVIQNYKKVKNLPKEKSTDNAYSKLRDHYALFNYINECLNIELRKNL
;
A
#
# COMPACT_ATOMS: atom_id res chain seq x y z
N MET A 1 -17.28 6.26 -13.99
CA MET A 1 -17.80 5.93 -12.65
C MET A 1 -16.95 4.80 -12.09
N THR A 2 -15.97 5.10 -11.23
CA THR A 2 -15.23 4.04 -10.53
C THR A 2 -16.20 3.34 -9.59
N SER A 3 -16.36 2.02 -9.74
CA SER A 3 -17.21 1.24 -8.84
C SER A 3 -16.79 1.48 -7.40
N LYS A 4 -17.69 2.00 -6.55
CA LYS A 4 -17.45 2.10 -5.11
C LYS A 4 -17.25 0.68 -4.58
N GLN A 5 -16.00 0.31 -4.30
CA GLN A 5 -15.70 -0.99 -3.71
C GLN A 5 -15.92 -0.86 -2.20
N SER A 6 -16.76 -1.72 -1.61
CA SER A 6 -16.92 -1.73 -0.17
C SER A 6 -15.64 -2.27 0.51
N PRO A 7 -15.37 -1.88 1.77
CA PRO A 7 -14.31 -2.47 2.59
C PRO A 7 -14.25 -4.01 2.58
N GLN A 8 -15.41 -4.67 2.59
CA GLN A 8 -15.54 -6.13 2.57
C GLN A 8 -14.99 -6.75 1.28
N ILE A 9 -15.10 -6.04 0.15
CA ILE A 9 -14.63 -6.51 -1.15
C ILE A 9 -13.14 -6.20 -1.32
N ILE A 10 -12.70 -4.99 -0.94
CA ILE A 10 -11.33 -4.53 -1.22
C ILE A 10 -10.27 -5.15 -0.30
N LEU A 11 -10.62 -5.50 0.96
CA LEU A 11 -9.65 -6.07 1.90
C LEU A 11 -9.11 -7.45 1.49
N PRO A 12 -9.91 -8.40 0.99
CA PRO A 12 -9.38 -9.63 0.38
C PRO A 12 -8.36 -9.37 -0.73
N HIS A 13 -8.57 -8.36 -1.58
CA HIS A 13 -7.61 -7.99 -2.61
C HIS A 13 -6.31 -7.40 -2.04
N LEU A 14 -6.40 -6.62 -0.96
CA LEU A 14 -5.23 -6.09 -0.26
C LEU A 14 -4.42 -7.22 0.40
N ASN A 15 -5.09 -8.15 1.09
CA ASN A 15 -4.47 -9.34 1.68
C ASN A 15 -3.69 -10.15 0.63
N TRP A 16 -4.32 -10.39 -0.53
CA TRP A 16 -3.68 -11.10 -1.63
C TRP A 16 -2.47 -10.34 -2.20
N SER A 17 -2.60 -9.01 -2.37
CA SER A 17 -1.51 -8.17 -2.88
C SER A 17 -0.31 -8.17 -1.94
N LEU A 18 -0.56 -8.07 -0.63
CA LEU A 18 0.46 -8.17 0.41
C LEU A 18 1.19 -9.52 0.39
N ALA A 19 0.44 -10.64 0.30
CA ALA A 19 1.04 -11.97 0.20
C ALA A 19 1.97 -12.08 -1.01
N ARG A 20 1.55 -11.60 -2.18
CA ARG A 20 2.37 -11.61 -3.40
C ARG A 20 3.59 -10.69 -3.31
N LEU A 21 3.46 -9.53 -2.65
CA LEU A 21 4.59 -8.63 -2.41
C LEU A 21 5.62 -9.28 -1.47
N LYS A 22 5.17 -9.88 -0.37
CA LYS A 22 6.04 -10.59 0.57
C LYS A 22 6.84 -11.69 -0.13
N GLU A 23 6.15 -12.55 -0.89
CA GLU A 23 6.79 -13.61 -1.65
C GLU A 23 7.85 -13.08 -2.61
N ALA A 24 7.59 -11.96 -3.29
CA ALA A 24 8.55 -11.37 -4.22
C ALA A 24 9.79 -10.78 -3.51
N ILE A 25 9.61 -10.17 -2.32
CA ILE A 25 10.71 -9.61 -1.52
C ILE A 25 11.60 -10.70 -0.90
N GLU A 26 11.05 -11.90 -0.69
CA GLU A 26 11.76 -13.04 -0.10
C GLU A 26 12.49 -13.93 -1.14
N LYS A 27 12.36 -13.63 -2.44
CA LYS A 27 13.12 -14.32 -3.49
C LYS A 27 14.59 -13.91 -3.52
N GLU A 28 15.38 -14.69 -4.26
CA GLU A 28 16.79 -14.40 -4.50
C GLU A 28 16.97 -13.02 -5.13
N ASP A 29 18.00 -12.30 -4.66
CA ASP A 29 18.25 -10.94 -5.06
C ASP A 29 18.94 -10.87 -6.44
N THR A 30 18.13 -11.02 -7.49
CA THR A 30 18.54 -10.89 -8.90
C THR A 30 17.81 -9.74 -9.56
N ASP A 31 18.35 -9.19 -10.64
CA ASP A 31 17.71 -8.09 -11.39
C ASP A 31 16.27 -8.41 -11.81
N TYR A 32 16.02 -9.66 -12.21
CA TYR A 32 14.68 -10.14 -12.56
C TYR A 32 13.72 -10.06 -11.37
N TYR A 33 14.12 -10.61 -10.22
CA TYR A 33 13.27 -10.60 -9.02
C TYR A 33 13.13 -9.21 -8.40
N ARG A 34 14.15 -8.35 -8.50
CA ARG A 34 14.06 -6.93 -8.14
C ARG A 34 12.97 -6.22 -8.93
N GLY A 35 12.98 -6.37 -10.25
CA GLY A 35 11.95 -5.80 -11.13
C GLY A 35 10.55 -6.31 -10.79
N ALA A 36 10.39 -7.62 -10.58
CA ALA A 36 9.13 -8.22 -10.19
C ALA A 36 8.62 -7.70 -8.83
N ALA A 37 9.48 -7.57 -7.83
CA ALA A 37 9.14 -7.05 -6.52
C ALA A 37 8.70 -5.57 -6.58
N LEU A 38 9.36 -4.75 -7.39
CA LEU A 38 8.98 -3.35 -7.61
C LEU A 38 7.61 -3.21 -8.30
N GLN A 39 7.30 -4.09 -9.26
CA GLN A 39 5.97 -4.13 -9.87
C GLN A 39 4.90 -4.52 -8.84
N ARG A 40 5.17 -5.55 -8.01
CA ARG A 40 4.25 -5.96 -6.93
C ARG A 40 4.07 -4.87 -5.89
N PHE A 41 5.11 -4.09 -5.61
CA PHE A 41 5.05 -2.92 -4.74
C PHE A 41 4.07 -1.88 -5.29
N SER A 42 4.19 -1.48 -6.56
CA SER A 42 3.29 -0.52 -7.18
C SER A 42 1.83 -0.97 -7.16
N LEU A 43 1.57 -2.25 -7.45
CA LEU A 43 0.22 -2.81 -7.37
C LEU A 43 -0.33 -2.79 -5.94
N THR A 44 0.48 -3.20 -4.96
CA THR A 44 0.09 -3.23 -3.55
C THR A 44 -0.18 -1.83 -3.01
N TYR A 45 0.62 -0.84 -3.42
CA TYR A 45 0.40 0.57 -3.12
C TYR A 45 -0.97 1.05 -3.63
N GLU A 46 -1.29 0.80 -4.90
CA GLU A 46 -2.57 1.22 -5.49
C GLU A 46 -3.77 0.55 -4.80
N VAL A 47 -3.67 -0.73 -4.44
CA VAL A 47 -4.73 -1.44 -3.70
C VAL A 47 -4.86 -0.93 -2.27
N THR A 48 -3.75 -0.59 -1.61
CA THR A 48 -3.75 0.02 -0.28
C THR A 48 -4.54 1.33 -0.29
N LEU A 49 -4.29 2.21 -1.26
CA LEU A 49 -5.02 3.46 -1.38
C LEU A 49 -6.51 3.27 -1.66
N LYS A 50 -6.87 2.29 -2.51
CA LYS A 50 -8.28 1.93 -2.74
C LYS A 50 -8.96 1.46 -1.46
N ALA A 51 -8.26 0.65 -0.66
CA ALA A 51 -8.78 0.20 0.63
C ALA A 51 -8.99 1.37 1.60
N ILE A 52 -8.00 2.26 1.75
CA ILE A 52 -8.13 3.46 2.60
C ILE A 52 -9.33 4.30 2.17
N ARG A 53 -9.46 4.60 0.87
CA ARG A 53 -10.57 5.38 0.32
C ARG A 53 -11.93 4.71 0.57
N ALA A 54 -12.03 3.39 0.42
CA ALA A 54 -13.27 2.66 0.68
C ALA A 54 -13.76 2.81 2.13
N PHE A 55 -12.86 2.83 3.12
CA PHE A 55 -13.23 3.10 4.51
C PHE A 55 -13.54 4.58 4.75
N ALA A 56 -12.76 5.49 4.19
CA ALA A 56 -13.01 6.92 4.30
C ALA A 56 -14.40 7.31 3.76
N GLU A 57 -14.82 6.68 2.65
CA GLU A 57 -16.13 6.89 2.05
C GLU A 57 -17.29 6.45 2.96
N GLN A 58 -17.10 5.45 3.81
CA GLN A 58 -18.11 5.06 4.82
C GLN A 58 -18.33 6.16 5.86
N GLU A 59 -17.31 6.99 6.10
CA GLU A 59 -17.39 8.18 6.97
C GLU A 59 -17.76 9.46 6.21
N GLY A 60 -18.18 9.35 4.94
CA GLY A 60 -18.50 10.50 4.10
C GLY A 60 -17.29 11.34 3.68
N LYS A 61 -16.07 10.80 3.81
CA LYS A 61 -14.82 11.48 3.40
C LYS A 61 -14.40 11.03 2.01
N ILE A 62 -13.88 11.96 1.21
CA ILE A 62 -13.37 11.70 -0.13
C ILE A 62 -11.96 12.29 -0.21
N PHE A 63 -10.97 11.46 -0.55
CA PHE A 63 -9.57 11.85 -0.66
C PHE A 63 -9.10 11.84 -2.12
N SER A 64 -8.65 13.00 -2.59
CA SER A 64 -8.15 13.19 -3.96
C SER A 64 -6.64 13.00 -4.11
N SER A 65 -5.89 12.92 -3.00
CA SER A 65 -4.44 12.72 -2.99
C SER A 65 -4.05 11.46 -2.22
N ASP A 66 -2.83 11.00 -2.43
CA ASP A 66 -2.28 9.86 -1.68
C ASP A 66 -1.87 10.30 -0.28
N GLU A 67 -1.31 11.51 -0.18
CA GLU A 67 -0.92 12.17 1.05
C GLU A 67 -2.12 12.27 2.02
N SER A 68 -3.31 12.67 1.54
CA SER A 68 -4.52 12.73 2.36
C SER A 68 -5.01 11.34 2.83
N CYS A 69 -4.81 10.30 2.02
CA CYS A 69 -5.12 8.93 2.42
C CYS A 69 -4.24 8.47 3.59
N PHE A 70 -2.92 8.65 3.49
CA PHE A 70 -2.00 8.23 4.56
C PHE A 70 -2.13 9.10 5.81
N GLN A 71 -2.31 10.41 5.64
CA GLN A 71 -2.54 11.32 6.77
C GLN A 71 -3.79 10.91 7.56
N TRP A 72 -4.88 10.54 6.88
CA TRP A 72 -6.10 10.09 7.55
C TRP A 72 -5.88 8.84 8.42
N ILE A 73 -5.05 7.90 7.98
CA ILE A 73 -4.67 6.72 8.79
C ILE A 73 -3.90 7.15 10.05
N GLU A 74 -3.00 8.12 9.96
CA GLU A 74 -2.29 8.66 11.12
C GLU A 74 -3.24 9.41 12.08
N GLU A 75 -4.16 10.22 11.55
CA GLU A 75 -5.16 10.98 12.30
C GLU A 75 -6.13 10.09 13.07
N LYS A 76 -6.47 8.93 12.50
CA LYS A 76 -7.25 7.89 13.20
C LYS A 76 -6.53 7.34 14.43
N LYS A 77 -5.26 7.69 14.64
CA LYS A 77 -4.38 7.22 15.71
C LYS A 77 -4.40 5.71 15.85
N TRP A 78 -4.64 5.01 14.74
CA TRP A 78 -4.50 3.58 14.73
C TRP A 78 -3.05 3.20 15.07
N SER A 79 -2.08 4.08 14.73
CA SER A 79 -0.66 3.96 15.07
C SER A 79 -0.18 4.86 16.20
N LYS A 80 0.71 4.31 17.04
CA LYS A 80 1.58 5.08 17.96
C LYS A 80 2.92 5.47 17.33
N LYS A 81 3.31 4.86 16.20
CA LYS A 81 4.58 5.08 15.51
C LYS A 81 4.33 5.94 14.27
N LYS A 82 5.11 7.01 14.10
CA LYS A 82 5.08 7.85 12.90
C LYS A 82 5.44 6.99 11.69
N SER A 83 4.59 6.99 10.66
CA SER A 83 4.85 6.24 9.44
C SER A 83 5.62 7.10 8.44
N ASP A 84 6.61 6.51 7.77
CA ASP A 84 7.36 7.20 6.70
C ASP A 84 6.65 7.07 5.34
N TRP A 85 5.35 7.39 5.33
CA TRP A 85 4.53 7.31 4.13
C TRP A 85 5.00 8.28 3.04
N ILE A 86 5.69 9.37 3.40
CA ILE A 86 6.29 10.31 2.45
C ILE A 86 7.29 9.57 1.55
N THR A 87 8.21 8.79 2.14
CA THR A 87 9.18 8.00 1.38
C THR A 87 8.50 6.92 0.53
N VAL A 88 7.40 6.34 1.01
CA VAL A 88 6.62 5.37 0.22
C VAL A 88 6.04 6.02 -1.04
N ILE A 89 5.38 7.18 -0.91
CA ILE A 89 4.81 7.92 -2.04
C ILE A 89 5.90 8.29 -3.05
N GLN A 90 7.05 8.78 -2.58
CA GLN A 90 8.16 9.16 -3.45
C GLN A 90 8.71 7.94 -4.21
N ASN A 91 8.88 6.80 -3.55
CA ASN A 91 9.36 5.58 -4.19
C ASN A 91 8.33 5.02 -5.18
N TYR A 92 7.04 5.08 -4.87
CA TYR A 92 5.99 4.71 -5.83
C TYR A 92 6.03 5.60 -7.09
N LYS A 93 6.11 6.92 -6.92
CA LYS A 93 6.22 7.87 -8.06
C LYS A 93 7.46 7.58 -8.91
N LYS A 94 8.60 7.23 -8.28
CA LYS A 94 9.81 6.80 -9.00
C LYS A 94 9.56 5.52 -9.79
N VAL A 95 9.13 4.44 -9.12
CA VAL A 95 8.87 3.12 -9.73
C VAL A 95 7.90 3.22 -10.90
N LYS A 96 6.83 4.02 -10.78
CA LYS A 96 5.82 4.19 -11.84
C LYS A 96 6.35 4.91 -13.08
N ASN A 97 7.32 5.81 -12.90
CA ASN A 97 7.87 6.64 -13.97
C ASN A 97 9.13 6.06 -14.62
N LEU A 98 9.58 4.87 -14.20
CA LEU A 98 10.79 4.27 -14.73
C LEU A 98 10.55 3.48 -16.01
N PRO A 99 11.47 3.59 -16.99
CA PRO A 99 11.58 2.59 -18.04
C PRO A 99 11.82 1.21 -17.40
N LYS A 100 11.20 0.16 -17.95
CA LYS A 100 11.29 -1.22 -17.45
C LYS A 100 12.73 -1.76 -17.29
N GLU A 101 13.71 -1.08 -17.90
CA GLU A 101 15.10 -1.51 -18.05
C GLU A 101 16.07 -0.86 -17.05
N LYS A 102 15.64 0.10 -16.21
CA LYS A 102 16.54 0.78 -15.26
C LYS A 102 16.31 0.34 -13.82
N SER A 103 17.40 -0.09 -13.17
CA SER A 103 17.39 -0.50 -11.77
C SER A 103 17.00 0.66 -10.83
N THR A 104 16.26 0.33 -9.77
CA THR A 104 16.05 1.18 -8.60
C THR A 104 16.55 0.51 -7.35
N ASP A 105 17.85 0.23 -7.30
CA ASP A 105 18.47 -0.38 -6.12
C ASP A 105 18.07 0.33 -4.80
N ASN A 106 17.89 1.66 -4.85
CA ASN A 106 17.43 2.43 -3.68
C ASN A 106 15.93 2.28 -3.34
N ALA A 107 15.05 2.01 -4.31
CA ALA A 107 13.64 1.73 -4.01
C ALA A 107 13.45 0.27 -3.58
N TYR A 108 14.21 -0.65 -4.18
CA TYR A 108 14.20 -2.07 -3.85
C TYR A 108 14.65 -2.32 -2.40
N SER A 109 15.74 -1.68 -1.97
CA SER A 109 16.27 -1.81 -0.60
C SER A 109 15.26 -1.39 0.48
N LYS A 110 14.28 -0.57 0.12
CA LYS A 110 13.21 -0.07 1.01
C LYS A 110 11.92 -0.88 0.98
N LEU A 111 11.81 -1.91 0.13
CA LEU A 111 10.55 -2.66 -0.01
C LEU A 111 10.10 -3.35 1.27
N ARG A 112 11.03 -3.80 2.12
CA ARG A 112 10.69 -4.39 3.42
C ARG A 112 10.03 -3.38 4.36
N ASP A 113 10.53 -2.15 4.38
CA ASP A 113 9.96 -1.06 5.18
C ASP A 113 8.55 -0.69 4.65
N HIS A 114 8.39 -0.62 3.32
CA HIS A 114 7.11 -0.32 2.68
C HIS A 114 6.08 -1.42 2.89
N TYR A 115 6.50 -2.68 2.78
CA TYR A 115 5.67 -3.84 3.09
C TYR A 115 5.17 -3.80 4.53
N ALA A 116 6.06 -3.49 5.49
CA ALA A 116 5.68 -3.38 6.90
C ALA A 116 4.60 -2.30 7.11
N LEU A 117 4.71 -1.15 6.44
CA LEU A 117 3.68 -0.11 6.49
C LEU A 117 2.35 -0.59 5.88
N PHE A 118 2.35 -1.21 4.70
CA PHE A 118 1.12 -1.69 4.08
C PHE A 118 0.44 -2.81 4.88
N ASN A 119 1.23 -3.75 5.43
CA ASN A 119 0.72 -4.80 6.29
C ASN A 119 0.07 -4.22 7.55
N TYR A 120 0.74 -3.23 8.15
CA TYR A 120 0.21 -2.52 9.30
C TYR A 120 -1.13 -1.81 9.00
N ILE A 121 -1.20 -1.06 7.88
CA ILE A 121 -2.45 -0.41 7.45
C ILE A 121 -3.56 -1.46 7.27
N ASN A 122 -3.24 -2.59 6.63
CA ASN A 122 -4.18 -3.67 6.44
C ASN A 122 -4.70 -4.25 7.77
N GLU A 123 -3.84 -4.43 8.77
CA GLU A 123 -4.26 -4.84 10.11
C GLU A 123 -5.23 -3.84 10.75
N CYS A 124 -4.93 -2.54 10.68
CA CYS A 124 -5.82 -1.50 11.21
C CYS A 124 -7.19 -1.50 10.53
N LEU A 125 -7.22 -1.61 9.20
CA LEU A 125 -8.47 -1.66 8.44
C LEU A 125 -9.28 -2.92 8.76
N ASN A 126 -8.64 -4.07 8.93
CA ASN A 126 -9.33 -5.30 9.33
C ASN A 126 -9.91 -5.20 10.75
N ILE A 127 -9.20 -4.57 11.69
CA ILE A 127 -9.73 -4.28 13.03
C ILE A 127 -10.96 -3.38 12.93
N GLU A 128 -10.89 -2.32 12.13
CA GLU A 128 -12.00 -1.39 11.97
C GLU A 128 -13.22 -2.05 11.30
N LEU A 129 -13.01 -2.91 10.29
CA LEU A 129 -14.10 -3.67 9.67
C LEU A 129 -14.86 -4.51 10.70
N ARG A 130 -14.13 -5.19 11.60
CA ARG A 130 -14.74 -6.06 12.63
C ARG A 130 -15.54 -5.30 13.68
N LYS A 131 -15.24 -4.03 13.94
CA LYS A 131 -16.03 -3.19 14.87
C LYS A 131 -17.37 -2.75 14.27
N ASN A 132 -17.45 -2.72 12.94
CA ASN A 132 -18.61 -2.26 12.18
C ASN A 132 -19.49 -3.43 11.66
N LEU A 133 -19.16 -4.66 12.04
CA LEU A 133 -19.96 -5.87 11.82
C LEU A 133 -20.77 -6.20 13.07
#